data_AF-A0A7Z9WUK2-F1
#
_entry.id   AF-A0A7Z9WUK2-F1
#
_cell.length_a   1.000
_cell.length_b   1.000
_cell.length_c   1.000
_cell.angle_alpha   90.00
_cell.angle_beta   90.00
_cell.angle_gamma   90.00
#
_symmetry.space_group_name_H-M   'P 1'
#
loop_
_entity.id
_entity.type
_entity.pdbx_description
1 polymer ?
#
loop_
_entity_poly.entity_id
_entity_poly.type
_entity_poly.pdbx_seq_one_letter_code
_entity_poly.pdbx_strand_id
1 'polypeptide(L)'
;AIEVVKAHLAAQADKIIRGFPGTSIKILKGRWGPYITDTQTKKNAKIAKHEDPMALTLEECQKRLAEAPEPKKRTRRGTTRRKKN
;
A
#
# COMPACT_ATOMS: atom_id res chain seq x y z
N ALA A 1 27.40 -2.52 -15.23
CA ALA A 1 26.57 -2.61 -14.02
C ALA A 1 25.40 -1.61 -14.06
N ILE A 2 24.44 -1.78 -14.97
CA ILE A 2 23.25 -0.89 -15.10
C ILE A 2 21.93 -1.69 -15.12
N GLU A 3 21.98 -2.99 -15.41
CA GLU A 3 20.78 -3.82 -15.62
C GLU A 3 19.96 -4.05 -14.35
N VAL A 4 20.61 -4.17 -13.19
CA VAL A 4 19.94 -4.40 -11.90
C VAL A 4 19.02 -3.22 -11.52
N VAL A 5 19.41 -1.99 -11.89
CA VAL A 5 18.65 -0.77 -11.55
C VAL A 5 17.38 -0.67 -12.40
N LYS A 6 17.46 -1.00 -13.69
CA LYS A 6 16.30 -0.95 -14.60
C LYS A 6 15.22 -1.98 -14.21
N ALA A 7 15.63 -3.20 -13.85
CA ALA A 7 14.70 -4.23 -13.39
C ALA A 7 13.97 -3.82 -12.09
N HIS A 8 14.67 -3.15 -11.18
CA HIS A 8 14.06 -2.67 -9.94
C HIS A 8 13.01 -1.57 -10.18
N LEU A 9 13.29 -0.66 -11.12
CA LEU A 9 12.37 0.43 -11.48
C LEU A 9 11.10 -0.10 -12.16
N ALA A 10 11.23 -1.08 -13.07
CA ALA A 10 10.08 -1.73 -13.70
C ALA A 10 9.18 -2.40 -12.65
N ALA A 11 9.78 -3.16 -11.73
CA ALA A 11 9.04 -3.81 -10.65
C ALA A 11 8.37 -2.85 -9.65
N GLN A 12 8.87 -1.62 -9.53
CA GLN A 12 8.22 -0.56 -8.75
C GLN A 12 7.04 0.04 -9.52
N ALA A 13 7.20 0.25 -10.84
CA ALA A 13 6.14 0.73 -11.71
C ALA A 13 4.97 -0.26 -11.81
N ASP A 14 5.25 -1.56 -11.96
CA ASP A 14 4.21 -2.60 -12.01
C ASP A 14 3.37 -2.71 -10.73
N LYS A 15 3.92 -2.25 -9.59
CA LYS A 15 3.22 -2.23 -8.31
C LYS A 15 2.33 -1.00 -8.16
N ILE A 16 2.57 0.07 -8.90
CA ILE A 16 1.79 1.31 -8.80
C ILE A 16 0.66 1.24 -9.82
N ILE A 17 -0.58 1.20 -9.33
CA ILE A 17 -1.77 1.22 -10.20
C ILE A 17 -2.06 2.65 -10.62
N ARG A 18 -2.04 3.58 -9.66
CA ARG A 18 -2.33 5.00 -9.90
C ARG A 18 -1.62 5.86 -8.86
N GLY A 19 -0.91 6.89 -9.31
CA GLY A 19 -0.36 7.93 -8.44
C GLY A 19 -1.10 9.24 -8.70
N PHE A 20 -1.37 10.02 -7.64
CA PHE A 20 -1.99 11.34 -7.78
C PHE A 20 -0.89 12.41 -7.75
N PRO A 21 -0.47 12.96 -8.91
CA PRO A 21 0.54 14.01 -8.95
C PRO A 21 0.04 15.24 -8.17
N GLY A 22 0.89 15.82 -7.31
CA GLY A 22 0.52 16.90 -6.40
C GLY A 22 0.08 16.46 -5.00
N THR A 23 -0.08 15.16 -4.76
CA THR A 23 -0.32 14.63 -3.41
C THR A 23 0.59 13.46 -3.07
N SER A 24 0.65 13.12 -1.79
CA SER A 24 1.38 11.97 -1.25
C SER A 24 0.61 10.65 -1.39
N ILE A 25 -0.51 10.65 -2.11
CA ILE A 25 -1.43 9.50 -2.21
C ILE A 25 -1.09 8.67 -3.44
N LYS A 26 -0.94 7.36 -3.22
CA LYS A 26 -0.68 6.37 -4.27
C LYS A 26 -1.54 5.14 -4.05
N ILE A 27 -1.97 4.53 -5.16
CA ILE A 27 -2.67 3.26 -5.18
C ILE A 27 -1.68 2.19 -5.63
N LEU A 28 -1.49 1.19 -4.78
CA LEU A 28 -0.51 0.13 -4.96
C LEU A 28 -1.18 -1.24 -5.02
N LYS A 29 -0.64 -2.15 -5.83
CA LYS A 29 -1.03 -3.55 -5.90
C LYS A 29 -0.33 -4.32 -4.77
N GLY A 30 -1.07 -4.63 -3.71
CA GLY A 30 -0.58 -5.41 -2.56
C GLY A 30 -0.86 -6.91 -2.67
N ARG A 31 -0.27 -7.69 -1.76
CA ARG A 31 -0.45 -9.15 -1.65
C ARG A 31 -1.92 -9.56 -1.46
N TRP A 32 -2.70 -8.74 -0.76
CA TRP A 32 -4.11 -9.01 -0.41
C TRP A 32 -5.11 -8.29 -1.32
N GLY A 33 -4.62 -7.51 -2.30
CA GLY A 33 -5.43 -6.64 -3.15
C GLY A 33 -4.84 -5.23 -3.26
N PRO A 34 -5.44 -4.39 -4.12
CA PRO A 34 -5.07 -2.99 -4.23
C PRO A 34 -5.35 -2.24 -2.92
N TYR A 35 -4.48 -1.31 -2.58
CA TYR A 35 -4.63 -0.47 -1.40
C TYR A 35 -4.16 0.96 -1.67
N ILE A 36 -4.74 1.90 -0.95
CA ILE A 36 -4.35 3.30 -0.96
C ILE A 36 -3.28 3.48 0.12
N THR A 37 -2.17 4.10 -0.24
CA THR A 37 -1.14 4.52 0.69
C THR A 37 -0.98 6.03 0.62
N ASP A 38 -0.88 6.65 1.79
CA ASP A 38 -0.44 8.03 1.92
C ASP A 38 0.99 8.03 2.45
N THR A 39 1.94 8.54 1.67
CA THR A 39 3.34 8.59 2.06
C THR A 39 3.63 9.63 3.14
N GLN A 40 2.76 10.63 3.32
CA GLN A 40 2.93 11.70 4.30
C GLN A 40 2.47 11.25 5.69
N THR A 41 1.23 10.78 5.78
CA THR A 41 0.64 10.32 7.05
C THR A 41 0.97 8.86 7.38
N LYS A 42 1.59 8.13 6.45
CA LYS A 42 1.85 6.67 6.52
C LYS A 42 0.57 5.86 6.80
N LYS A 43 -0.59 6.41 6.46
CA LYS A 43 -1.89 5.73 6.57
C LYS A 43 -2.11 4.87 5.34
N ASN A 44 -2.82 3.77 5.56
CA ASN A 44 -3.15 2.82 4.51
C ASN A 44 -4.65 2.50 4.57
N ALA A 45 -5.35 2.70 3.46
CA ALA A 45 -6.75 2.30 3.31
C ALA A 45 -6.84 1.12 2.35
N LYS A 46 -7.71 0.16 2.65
CA LYS A 46 -7.96 -0.99 1.78
C LYS A 46 -8.97 -0.60 0.71
N ILE A 47 -8.74 -1.03 -0.53
CA ILE A 47 -9.75 -0.96 -1.59
C ILE A 47 -10.42 -2.33 -1.65
N ALA A 48 -11.76 -2.36 -1.74
CA ALA A 48 -12.49 -3.60 -1.90
C ALA A 48 -12.17 -4.24 -3.26
N LYS A 49 -12.14 -5.57 -3.33
CA LYS A 49 -11.80 -6.29 -4.57
C LYS A 49 -12.83 -6.11 -5.70
N HIS A 50 -14.03 -5.67 -5.36
CA HIS A 50 -15.13 -5.41 -6.30
C HIS A 50 -15.12 -3.99 -6.85
N GLU A 51 -14.30 -3.11 -6.29
CA GLU A 51 -14.15 -1.74 -6.76
C GLU A 51 -12.94 -1.60 -7.67
N ASP A 52 -13.08 -0.74 -8.68
CA ASP A 52 -11.99 -0.44 -9.59
C ASP A 52 -11.01 0.57 -8.94
N PRO A 53 -9.77 0.18 -8.63
CA PRO A 53 -8.76 1.10 -8.11
C PRO A 53 -8.44 2.25 -9.08
N MET A 54 -8.75 2.11 -10.37
CA MET A 54 -8.56 3.18 -11.34
C MET A 54 -9.72 4.17 -11.35
N ALA A 55 -10.92 3.80 -10.90
CA ALA A 55 -12.08 4.70 -10.85
C ALA A 55 -12.04 5.65 -9.64
N LEU A 56 -11.32 5.27 -8.58
CA LEU A 56 -11.19 6.04 -7.36
C LEU A 56 -10.56 7.42 -7.60
N THR A 57 -11.25 8.45 -7.11
CA THR A 57 -10.79 9.84 -7.18
C THR A 57 -9.89 10.19 -5.98
N LEU A 58 -9.18 11.32 -6.08
CA LEU A 58 -8.31 11.81 -5.02
C LEU A 58 -9.10 12.07 -3.72
N GLU A 59 -10.28 12.69 -3.83
CA GLU A 59 -11.15 12.99 -2.69
C GLU A 59 -11.64 11.71 -2.00
N GLU A 60 -12.07 10.70 -2.77
CA GLU A 60 -12.46 9.41 -2.20
C GLU A 60 -11.29 8.71 -1.51
N CYS A 61 -10.09 8.79 -2.10
CA CYS A 61 -8.89 8.25 -1.47
C CYS A 61 -8.61 8.93 -0.13
N GLN A 62 -8.70 10.27 -0.08
CA GLN A 62 -8.54 11.04 1.16
C GLN A 62 -9.60 10.68 2.19
N LYS A 63 -10.86 10.58 1.78
CA LYS A 63 -11.98 10.21 2.66
C LYS A 63 -11.75 8.82 3.27
N ARG A 64 -11.32 7.85 2.46
CA ARG A 64 -10.98 6.51 2.95
C ARG A 64 -9.74 6.47 3.82
N LEU A 65 -8.76 7.32 3.57
CA LEU A 65 -7.58 7.45 4.44
C LEU A 65 -7.92 8.13 5.77
N ALA A 66 -8.89 9.04 5.78
CA ALA A 66 -9.41 9.67 6.99
C ALA A 66 -10.26 8.70 7.82
N GLU A 67 -11.07 7.88 7.17
CA GLU A 67 -11.88 6.83 7.79
C GLU A 67 -11.05 5.60 8.20
N ALA A 68 -9.94 5.34 7.50
CA ALA A 68 -9.03 4.27 7.84
C ALA A 68 -8.44 4.49 9.25
N PRO A 69 -8.54 3.49 10.14
CA PRO A 69 -7.96 3.59 11.47
C PRO A 69 -6.44 3.78 11.36
N GLU A 70 -5.87 4.56 12.29
CA GLU A 70 -4.42 4.78 12.37
C GLU A 70 -3.65 3.46 12.29
N PRO A 71 -2.44 3.46 11.70
CA PRO A 71 -1.66 2.26 11.51
C PRO A 71 -1.41 1.60 12.88
N LYS A 72 -2.25 0.62 13.21
CA LYS A 72 -2.11 -0.18 14.42
C LYS A 72 -0.77 -0.88 14.27
N LYS A 73 0.26 -0.40 14.99
CA LYS A 73 1.57 -1.04 15.06
C LYS A 73 1.29 -2.50 15.40
N ARG A 74 1.37 -3.40 14.42
CA ARG A 74 1.27 -4.83 14.68
C ARG A 74 2.53 -5.15 15.47
N THR A 75 2.40 -5.14 16.80
CA THR A 75 3.38 -5.73 17.69
C THR A 75 3.63 -7.12 17.14
N ARG A 76 4.85 -7.37 16.64
CA ARG A 76 5.26 -8.71 16.18
C ARG A 76 5.05 -9.62 17.38
N ARG A 77 3.94 -10.36 17.40
CA ARG A 77 3.71 -11.42 18.37
C ARG A 77 4.69 -12.52 17.97
N GLY A 78 5.91 -12.41 18.51
CA GLY A 78 6.98 -13.37 18.29
C GLY A 78 6.45 -14.74 18.67
N THR A 79 6.38 -15.63 17.69
CA THR A 79 6.19 -17.05 17.93
C THR A 79 7.39 -17.53 18.72
N THR A 80 7.25 -17.65 20.04
CA THR A 80 8.20 -18.39 20.88
C THR A 80 8.20 -19.84 20.40
N ARG A 81 9.24 -20.20 19.64
CA ARG A 81 9.50 -21.58 19.22
C ARG A 81 9.82 -22.38 20.48
N ARG A 82 8.83 -23.08 21.05
CA ARG A 82 9.09 -24.08 22.10
C ARG A 82 9.93 -25.20 21.47
N LYS A 83 11.21 -25.26 21.83
CA LYS A 83 12.06 -26.44 21.65
C LYS A 83 11.56 -27.48 22.66
N LYS A 84 11.07 -28.62 22.20
CA LYS A 84 10.78 -29.78 23.04
C LYS A 84 11.99 -30.72 22.93
N ASN A 85 12.66 -30.94 24.06
CA ASN A 85 13.56 -32.09 24.26
C ASN A 85 12.75 -33.37 24.34
#